data_AF-A0A1N7QCZ0-F1
#
_entry.id   AF-A0A1N7QCZ0-F1
#
_cell.length_a   1.000
_cell.length_b   1.000
_cell.length_c   1.000
_cell.angle_alpha   90.00
_cell.angle_beta   90.00
_cell.angle_gamma   90.00
#
_symmetry.space_group_name_H-M   'P 1'
#
loop_
_entity.id
_entity.type
_entity.pdbx_description
1 polymer ?
#
loop_
_entity_poly.entity_id
_entity_poly.type
_entity_poly.pdbx_seq_one_letter_code
_entity_poly.pdbx_strand_id
1 'polypeptide(L)'
;MQHIHEAIKRSELVIDASDEQIKHIVDIADAIYHEELIAGFVLEPGAFYTNGEPGRNWSVRQVIDHRAHKDPSLYLIVYRVVDGDRKGTTDSCTLHEFVEWAEEKMRPKS
;
A
#
# COMPACT_ATOMS: atom_id res chain seq x y z
N MET A 1 12.88 -6.16 -13.86
CA MET A 1 14.22 -6.79 -13.80
C MET A 1 15.38 -5.84 -14.00
N GLN A 2 15.35 -4.88 -14.94
CA GLN A 2 16.50 -4.00 -15.21
C GLN A 2 17.06 -3.28 -13.97
N HIS A 3 16.20 -2.73 -13.10
CA HIS A 3 16.64 -2.03 -11.88
C HIS A 3 17.33 -2.95 -10.87
N ILE A 4 16.84 -4.18 -10.70
CA ILE A 4 17.43 -5.17 -9.78
C ILE A 4 18.79 -5.64 -10.31
N HIS A 5 18.87 -5.87 -11.62
CA HIS A 5 20.12 -6.25 -12.28
C HIS A 5 21.21 -5.16 -12.13
N GLU A 6 20.82 -3.89 -12.26
CA GLU A 6 21.74 -2.76 -12.03
C GLU A 6 22.09 -2.59 -10.55
N ALA A 7 21.18 -2.88 -9.62
CA ALA A 7 21.48 -2.86 -8.19
C ALA A 7 22.55 -3.92 -7.82
N ILE A 8 22.43 -5.14 -8.34
CA ILE A 8 23.38 -6.24 -8.11
C ILE A 8 24.78 -5.88 -8.64
N LYS A 9 24.85 -5.30 -9.85
CA LYS A 9 26.13 -4.84 -10.41
C LYS A 9 26.79 -3.77 -9.54
N ARG A 10 26.00 -2.86 -8.96
CA ARG A 10 26.50 -1.76 -8.10
C ARG A 10 26.85 -2.22 -6.70
N SER A 11 26.27 -3.32 -6.21
CA SER A 11 26.54 -3.83 -4.87
C SER A 11 27.82 -4.67 -4.77
N GLU A 12 28.53 -4.87 -5.90
CA GLU A 12 29.73 -5.72 -5.98
C GLU A 12 29.47 -7.18 -5.53
N LEU A 13 28.20 -7.61 -5.56
CA LEU A 13 27.79 -8.95 -5.15
C LEU A 13 27.85 -9.90 -6.35
N VAL A 14 28.43 -11.08 -6.14
CA VAL A 14 28.33 -12.20 -7.09
C VAL A 14 27.18 -13.08 -6.64
N ILE A 15 26.11 -13.12 -7.43
CA ILE A 15 24.92 -13.93 -7.16
C ILE A 15 24.89 -15.08 -8.17
N ASP A 16 24.94 -16.31 -7.67
CA ASP A 16 24.74 -17.53 -8.47
C ASP A 16 23.25 -17.89 -8.50
N ALA A 17 22.47 -17.08 -9.21
CA ALA A 17 21.05 -17.30 -9.44
C ALA A 17 20.67 -16.72 -10.81
N SER A 18 19.76 -17.39 -11.51
CA SER A 18 19.18 -16.87 -12.74
C SER A 18 18.25 -15.68 -12.47
N ASP A 19 18.02 -14.85 -13.50
CA ASP A 19 17.06 -13.74 -13.44
C ASP A 19 15.65 -14.19 -12.99
N GLU A 20 15.23 -15.39 -13.41
CA GLU A 20 13.94 -15.96 -13.02
C GLU A 20 13.89 -16.29 -11.52
N GLN A 21 14.96 -16.86 -10.96
CA GLN A 21 15.05 -17.14 -9.52
C GLN A 21 15.08 -15.86 -8.70
N ILE A 22 15.80 -14.83 -9.16
CA ILE A 22 15.83 -13.53 -8.48
C ILE A 22 14.45 -12.87 -8.51
N LYS A 23 13.77 -12.90 -9.67
CA LYS A 23 12.39 -12.41 -9.78
C LYS A 23 11.49 -13.15 -8.79
N HIS A 24 11.59 -14.48 -8.74
CA HIS A 24 10.77 -15.28 -7.84
C HIS A 24 10.97 -14.93 -6.36
N ILE A 25 12.22 -14.69 -5.94
CA ILE A 25 12.53 -14.26 -4.57
C ILE A 25 11.90 -12.89 -4.28
N VAL A 26 11.97 -11.96 -5.23
CA VAL A 26 11.35 -10.63 -5.10
C VAL A 26 9.83 -10.75 -4.99
N ASP A 27 9.20 -11.57 -5.83
CA ASP A 27 7.76 -11.82 -5.76
C ASP A 27 7.35 -12.39 -4.38
N ILE A 28 8.17 -13.29 -3.80
CA ILE A 28 7.94 -13.83 -2.45
C ILE A 28 8.11 -12.74 -1.39
N ALA A 29 9.15 -11.91 -1.50
CA ALA A 29 9.40 -10.84 -0.54
C ALA A 29 8.27 -9.81 -0.54
N ASP A 30 7.78 -9.42 -1.71
CA ASP A 30 6.61 -8.53 -1.85
C ASP A 30 5.37 -9.17 -1.21
N ALA A 31 5.10 -10.45 -1.47
CA ALA A 31 3.98 -11.15 -0.85
C ALA A 31 4.05 -11.17 0.68
N ILE A 32 5.23 -11.47 1.25
CA ILE A 32 5.46 -11.46 2.71
C ILE A 32 5.23 -10.05 3.26
N TYR A 33 5.81 -9.03 2.64
CA TYR A 33 5.67 -7.65 3.06
C TYR A 33 4.20 -7.22 3.12
N HIS A 34 3.42 -7.57 2.10
CA HIS A 34 2.02 -7.26 2.06
C HIS A 34 1.19 -8.03 3.11
N GLU A 35 1.47 -9.32 3.33
CA GLU A 35 0.82 -10.10 4.38
C GLU A 35 1.06 -9.49 5.76
N GLU A 36 2.29 -9.04 6.05
CA GLU A 36 2.64 -8.38 7.31
C GLU A 36 1.94 -7.03 7.48
N LEU A 37 1.93 -6.20 6.43
CA LEU A 37 1.20 -4.92 6.41
C LEU A 37 -0.28 -5.11 6.73
N ILE A 38 -0.94 -6.04 6.05
CA ILE A 38 -2.37 -6.31 6.24
C ILE A 38 -2.63 -6.88 7.64
N ALA A 39 -1.79 -7.77 8.14
CA ALA A 39 -1.93 -8.36 9.48
C ALA A 39 -1.84 -7.30 10.59
N GLY A 40 -1.04 -6.24 10.39
CA GLY A 40 -0.91 -5.12 11.31
C GLY A 40 -2.02 -4.06 11.20
N PHE A 41 -2.88 -4.15 10.19
CA PHE A 41 -3.85 -3.11 9.87
C PHE A 41 -5.27 -3.48 10.30
N VAL A 42 -5.91 -2.60 11.07
CA VAL A 42 -7.34 -2.71 11.42
C VAL A 42 -8.10 -1.61 10.70
N LEU A 43 -8.90 -2.00 9.70
CA LEU A 43 -9.78 -1.08 9.00
C LEU A 43 -10.92 -0.63 9.92
N GLU A 44 -11.06 0.68 10.10
CA GLU A 44 -12.15 1.27 10.86
C GLU A 44 -13.06 2.11 9.94
N PRO A 45 -14.29 1.66 9.65
CA PRO A 45 -15.26 2.45 8.89
C PRO A 45 -15.51 3.82 9.54
N GLY A 46 -15.55 4.86 8.72
CA GLY A 46 -15.69 6.24 9.17
C GLY A 46 -14.39 6.90 9.61
N ALA A 47 -13.31 6.15 9.83
CA ALA A 47 -12.01 6.70 10.19
C ALA A 47 -11.32 7.40 9.01
N PHE A 48 -10.36 8.25 9.36
CA PHE A 48 -9.57 9.06 8.44
C PHE A 48 -8.13 8.58 8.44
N TYR A 49 -7.54 8.49 7.26
CA TYR A 49 -6.17 8.03 7.04
C TYR A 49 -5.44 9.02 6.14
N THR A 50 -4.14 9.14 6.34
CA THR A 50 -3.23 9.97 5.52
C THR A 50 -2.16 9.09 4.90
N ASN A 51 -1.70 9.43 3.70
CA ASN A 51 -0.53 8.79 3.10
C ASN A 51 0.81 9.38 3.53
N GLY A 52 0.78 10.49 4.28
CA GLY A 52 1.95 11.20 4.82
C GLY A 52 2.99 11.70 3.80
N GLU A 53 2.71 11.49 2.50
CA GLU A 53 3.42 12.09 1.39
C GLU A 53 3.48 13.62 1.50
N PRO A 54 4.57 14.28 1.08
CA PRO A 54 4.66 15.73 1.12
C PRO A 54 3.98 16.41 -0.09
N GLY A 55 3.50 17.64 0.15
CA GLY A 55 3.12 18.57 -0.92
C GLY A 55 1.91 18.13 -1.74
N ARG A 56 2.05 18.05 -3.07
CA ARG A 56 0.93 17.82 -3.99
C ARG A 56 0.42 16.37 -4.00
N ASN A 57 1.19 15.43 -3.47
CA ASN A 57 0.81 14.02 -3.39
C ASN A 57 0.14 13.68 -2.05
N TRP A 58 0.21 14.60 -1.09
CA TRP A 58 -0.43 14.45 0.22
C TRP A 58 -1.95 14.36 0.06
N SER A 59 -2.59 13.42 0.74
CA SER A 59 -4.04 13.24 0.68
C SER A 59 -4.58 12.62 1.96
N VAL A 60 -5.81 13.00 2.33
CA VAL A 60 -6.56 12.38 3.43
C VAL A 60 -7.81 11.72 2.87
N ARG A 61 -7.95 10.43 3.19
CA ARG A 61 -9.12 9.63 2.81
C ARG A 61 -9.93 9.28 4.04
N GLN A 62 -11.25 9.37 3.93
CA GLN A 62 -12.17 8.79 4.89
C GLN A 62 -12.76 7.51 4.31
N VAL A 63 -12.71 6.42 5.08
CA VAL A 63 -13.39 5.17 4.72
C VAL A 63 -14.89 5.38 4.91
N ILE A 64 -15.67 5.27 3.82
CA ILE A 64 -17.12 5.50 3.87
C ILE A 64 -17.93 4.21 3.73
N ASP A 65 -17.37 3.18 3.10
CA ASP A 65 -17.98 1.85 3.02
C ASP A 65 -16.91 0.78 2.75
N HIS A 66 -17.25 -0.49 2.92
CA HIS A 66 -16.38 -1.60 2.55
C HIS A 66 -17.18 -2.86 2.23
N ARG A 67 -16.62 -3.71 1.36
CA ARG A 67 -17.11 -5.05 1.08
C ARG A 67 -16.06 -6.06 1.52
N ALA A 68 -16.31 -6.67 2.68
CA ALA A 68 -15.41 -7.66 3.24
C ALA A 68 -15.29 -8.91 2.36
N HIS A 69 -14.07 -9.43 2.29
CA HIS A 69 -13.75 -10.70 1.65
C HIS A 69 -12.56 -11.35 2.37
N LYS A 70 -12.43 -12.68 2.31
CA LYS A 70 -11.31 -13.39 2.97
C LYS A 70 -9.97 -13.12 2.27
N ASP A 71 -10.00 -13.03 0.95
CA ASP A 71 -8.88 -12.60 0.12
C ASP A 71 -8.80 -11.07 0.10
N PRO A 72 -7.71 -10.46 0.61
CA PRO A 72 -7.52 -9.00 0.64
C PRO A 72 -7.53 -8.33 -0.74
N SER A 73 -7.15 -9.04 -1.80
CA SER A 73 -7.20 -8.53 -3.18
C SER A 73 -8.63 -8.38 -3.71
N LEU A 74 -9.60 -9.04 -3.06
CA LEU A 74 -11.02 -8.97 -3.39
C LEU A 74 -11.84 -8.20 -2.34
N TYR A 75 -11.22 -7.87 -1.21
CA TYR A 75 -11.77 -6.98 -0.18
C TYR A 75 -11.75 -5.56 -0.73
N LEU A 76 -12.92 -4.94 -0.89
CA LEU A 76 -13.01 -3.58 -1.42
C LEU A 76 -13.25 -2.56 -0.30
N ILE A 77 -12.55 -1.43 -0.40
CA ILE A 77 -12.74 -0.25 0.43
C ILE A 77 -13.25 0.86 -0.47
N VAL A 78 -14.33 1.51 -0.05
CA VAL A 78 -14.83 2.73 -0.68
C VAL A 78 -14.45 3.90 0.23
N TYR A 79 -13.82 4.91 -0.36
CA TYR A 79 -13.36 6.08 0.37
C TYR A 79 -13.74 7.37 -0.35
N ARG A 80 -13.79 8.46 0.42
CA ARG A 80 -13.79 9.81 -0.14
C ARG A 80 -12.51 10.54 0.24
N VAL A 81 -11.98 11.33 -0.69
CA VAL A 81 -10.86 12.22 -0.39
C VAL A 81 -11.40 13.48 0.26
N VAL A 82 -11.10 13.66 1.54
CA VAL A 82 -11.56 14.80 2.33
C VAL A 82 -10.58 15.98 2.31
N ASP A 83 -9.31 15.73 2.00
CA ASP A 83 -8.32 16.78 1.83
C ASP A 83 -7.14 16.36 0.94
N GLY A 84 -6.39 17.34 0.45
CA GLY A 84 -5.19 17.11 -0.39
C GLY A 84 -5.49 16.72 -1.83
N ASP A 85 -4.63 15.88 -2.42
CA ASP A 85 -4.73 15.45 -3.81
C ASP A 85 -6.07 14.78 -4.10
N ARG A 86 -6.74 15.22 -5.18
CA ARG A 86 -8.08 14.78 -5.60
C ARG A 86 -9.20 15.03 -4.56
N LYS A 87 -9.09 16.05 -3.71
CA LYS A 87 -10.13 16.46 -2.76
C LYS A 87 -11.53 16.54 -3.40
N GLY A 88 -12.52 15.99 -2.69
CA GLY A 88 -13.93 15.97 -3.11
C GLY A 88 -14.32 14.78 -3.98
N THR A 89 -13.35 13.95 -4.38
CA THR A 89 -13.62 12.71 -5.11
C THR A 89 -14.01 11.57 -4.18
N THR A 90 -14.72 10.59 -4.73
CA THR A 90 -15.01 9.29 -4.10
C THR A 90 -14.54 8.21 -5.06
N ASP A 91 -13.90 7.19 -4.52
CA ASP A 91 -13.31 6.11 -5.30
C ASP A 91 -13.26 4.82 -4.47
N SER A 92 -12.84 3.72 -5.07
CA SER A 92 -12.66 2.45 -4.38
C SER A 92 -11.33 1.80 -4.75
N CYS A 93 -10.76 1.05 -3.80
CA CYS A 93 -9.58 0.24 -4.01
C CYS A 93 -9.70 -1.06 -3.20
N THR A 94 -8.76 -1.98 -3.42
CA THR A 94 -8.62 -3.18 -2.60
C THR A 94 -8.08 -2.83 -1.21
N LEU A 95 -8.18 -3.79 -0.26
CA LEU A 95 -7.54 -3.64 1.05
C LEU A 95 -6.02 -3.52 0.91
N HIS A 96 -5.42 -4.28 -0.01
CA HIS A 96 -3.99 -4.20 -0.35
C HIS A 96 -3.56 -2.78 -0.69
N GLU A 97 -4.19 -2.20 -1.72
CA GLU A 97 -3.87 -0.85 -2.20
C GLU A 97 -4.11 0.22 -1.13
N PHE A 98 -5.12 0.02 -0.27
CA PHE A 98 -5.40 0.97 0.80
C PHE A 98 -4.34 0.94 1.90
N VAL A 99 -3.90 -0.25 2.33
CA VAL A 99 -2.91 -0.40 3.41
C VAL A 99 -1.54 0.08 2.96
N GLU A 100 -1.15 -0.17 1.71
CA GLU A 100 0.07 0.41 1.14
C GLU A 100 0.04 1.94 1.09
N TRP A 101 -1.14 2.50 0.79
CA TRP A 101 -1.32 3.95 0.71
C TRP A 101 -1.42 4.61 2.11
N ALA A 102 -1.97 3.93 3.12
CA ALA A 102 -2.29 4.51 4.42
C ALA A 102 -1.10 4.41 5.40
N GLU A 103 -0.33 5.49 5.54
CA GLU A 103 0.76 5.56 6.51
C GLU A 103 0.24 5.63 7.95
N GLU A 104 -0.76 6.49 8.21
CA GLU A 104 -1.28 6.70 9.56
C GLU A 104 -2.80 6.89 9.57
N LYS A 105 -3.44 6.31 10.59
CA LYS A 105 -4.81 6.68 11.00
C LYS A 105 -4.78 8.01 11.74
N MET A 106 -5.43 9.02 11.19
CA MET A 106 -5.51 10.33 11.81
C MET A 106 -6.30 10.30 13.11
N ARG A 107 -5.83 11.08 14.09
CA ARG A 107 -6.54 11.33 15.35
C ARG A 107 -7.11 12.75 15.34
N PRO A 108 -8.34 12.95 15.85
CA PRO A 108 -8.85 14.29 16.07
C PRO A 108 -7.86 15.10 16.92
N LYS A 109 -7.71 16.40 16.63
CA LYS A 109 -7.04 17.29 17.60
C LYS A 109 -7.92 17.39 18.83
N SER A 110 -7.37 17.00 19.98
CA SER A 110 -7.94 17.20 21.31
C SER A 110 -8.10 18.69 21.64
#